data_AF-A0A2N8ETJ0-F1
#
_entry.id   AF-A0A2N8ETJ0-F1
#
_cell.length_a   1.000
_cell.length_b   1.000
_cell.length_c   1.000
_cell.angle_alpha   90.00
_cell.angle_beta   90.00
_cell.angle_gamma   90.00
#
_symmetry.space_group_name_H-M   'P 1'
#
loop_
_entity.id
_entity.type
_entity.pdbx_description
1 polymer ?
#
loop_
_entity_poly.entity_id
_entity_poly.type
_entity_poly.pdbx_seq_one_letter_code
_entity_poly.pdbx_strand_id
1 'polypeptide(L)' 'MNRKAVKSKHAEGVTFDTHVIANPTNPKEWIVFFKKDAGRSYFLVDDNEEVESFGHLDDLIAELRDLGLKTAEIHF' A
#
# COMPACT_ATOMS: atom_id res chain seq x y z
N MET A 1 7.08 3.98 -1.67
CA MET A 1 6.60 4.24 -3.04
C MET A 1 5.37 5.12 -2.92
N ASN A 2 5.42 6.33 -3.44
CA ASN A 2 4.31 7.27 -3.31
C ASN A 2 3.14 6.90 -4.25
N ARG A 3 1.98 7.49 -3.99
CA ARG A 3 0.74 7.26 -4.76
C ARG A 3 0.91 7.47 -6.26
N LYS A 4 1.61 8.54 -6.66
CA LYS A 4 1.85 8.87 -8.07
C LYS A 4 2.61 7.74 -8.77
N ALA A 5 3.63 7.19 -8.12
CA ALA A 5 4.39 6.07 -8.65
C ALA A 5 3.56 4.76 -8.72
N VAL A 6 2.69 4.51 -7.73
CA VAL A 6 1.75 3.37 -7.77
C VAL A 6 0.82 3.50 -8.98
N LYS A 7 0.17 4.66 -9.15
CA LYS A 7 -0.75 4.92 -10.27
C LYS A 7 -0.06 4.84 -11.64
N SER A 8 1.14 5.40 -11.79
CA SER A 8 1.92 5.32 -13.05
C SER A 8 2.22 3.87 -13.42
N LYS A 9 2.77 3.10 -12.46
CA LYS A 9 3.10 1.69 -12.70
C LYS A 9 1.87 0.84 -12.99
N HIS A 10 0.75 1.12 -12.31
CA HIS A 10 -0.51 0.45 -12.61
C HIS A 10 -0.98 0.75 -14.04
N ALA A 11 -0.89 2.00 -14.50
CA ALA A 11 -1.22 2.39 -15.87
C ALA A 11 -0.29 1.73 -16.91
N GLU A 12 0.96 1.42 -16.54
CA GLU A 12 1.91 0.64 -17.34
C GLU A 12 1.63 -0.88 -17.32
N GLY A 13 0.60 -1.33 -16.60
CA GLY A 13 0.20 -2.74 -16.49
C GLY A 13 0.96 -3.53 -15.43
N VAL A 14 1.75 -2.88 -14.58
CA VAL A 14 2.44 -3.54 -13.46
C VAL A 14 1.43 -3.90 -12.38
N THR A 15 1.40 -5.18 -12.01
CA THR A 15 0.65 -5.68 -10.85
C THR A 15 1.53 -5.68 -9.62
N PHE A 16 0.92 -5.40 -8.47
CA PHE A 16 1.56 -5.50 -7.17
C PHE A 16 0.82 -6.52 -6.33
N ASP A 17 1.57 -7.42 -5.70
CA ASP A 17 1.05 -8.17 -4.57
C ASP A 17 0.96 -7.19 -3.40
N THR A 18 -0.27 -6.80 -3.07
CA THR A 18 -0.54 -5.79 -2.06
C THR A 18 -0.90 -6.46 -0.75
N HIS A 19 -0.14 -6.16 0.29
CA HIS A 19 -0.33 -6.68 1.63
C HIS A 19 -0.66 -5.52 2.56
N VAL A 20 -1.59 -5.75 3.48
CA VAL A 20 -1.99 -4.84 4.53
C VAL A 20 -1.63 -5.49 5.86
N ILE A 21 -0.85 -4.79 6.68
CA ILE A 21 -0.37 -5.30 7.96
C ILE A 21 -0.59 -4.26 9.05
N ALA A 22 -0.66 -4.70 10.31
CA ALA A 22 -0.67 -3.78 11.44
C ALA A 22 0.65 -2.98 11.49
N ASN A 23 0.55 -1.69 11.79
CA ASN A 23 1.71 -0.82 11.93
C ASN A 23 2.53 -1.25 13.16
N PRO A 24 3.81 -1.64 13.00
CA PRO A 24 4.65 -2.07 14.12
C PRO A 24 4.88 -0.99 15.19
N THR A 25 4.77 0.30 14.82
CA THR A 25 4.95 1.41 15.75
C THR A 25 3.65 1.83 16.44
N ASN A 26 2.50 1.54 15.83
CA ASN A 26 1.17 1.77 16.40
C ASN A 26 0.20 0.66 15.97
N PRO A 27 0.02 -0.41 16.75
CA PRO A 27 -0.80 -1.57 16.35
C PRO A 27 -2.28 -1.30 16.06
N LYS A 28 -2.76 -0.08 16.31
CA LYS A 28 -4.12 0.37 15.95
C LYS A 28 -4.23 0.90 14.53
N GLU A 29 -3.10 1.07 13.84
CA GLU A 29 -3.05 1.55 12.47
C GLU A 29 -2.62 0.44 11.52
N TRP A 30 -2.96 0.62 10.25
CA TRP A 30 -2.65 -0.29 9.17
C TRP A 30 -1.68 0.38 8.20
N ILE A 31 -0.72 -0.38 7.69
CA ILE A 31 0.21 0.08 6.65
C ILE A 31 0.14 -0.83 5.42
N VAL A 32 0.46 -0.26 4.26
CA VAL A 32 0.40 -0.96 2.98
C VAL A 32 1.81 -1.30 2.51
N PHE A 33 1.97 -2.54 2.08
CA PHE A 33 3.21 -3.12 1.58
C PHE A 33 2.99 -3.73 0.20
N PHE A 34 3.77 -3.30 -0.77
CA PHE A 34 3.79 -3.84 -2.13
C PHE A 34 4.97 -4.77 -2.29
N LYS A 35 4.70 -6.03 -2.64
CA LYS A 35 5.72 -6.98 -3.05
C LYS A 35 5.78 -7.01 -4.58
N LYS A 36 6.99 -6.91 -5.12
CA LYS A 36 7.26 -7.02 -6.56
C LYS A 36 8.06 -8.29 -6.83
N ASP A 37 7.79 -8.91 -7.97
CA ASP A 37 8.67 -9.93 -8.53
C ASP A 37 10.10 -9.40 -8.67
N ALA A 38 11.08 -10.24 -8.33
CA ALA A 38 12.50 -9.94 -8.11
C ALA A 38 12.91 -9.48 -6.69
N GLY A 39 12.08 -9.77 -5.66
CA GLY A 39 12.49 -9.65 -4.25
C GLY A 39 12.61 -8.21 -3.75
N ARG A 40 12.02 -7.25 -4.47
CA ARG A 40 11.92 -5.86 -4.03
C ARG A 40 10.53 -5.59 -3.48
N SER A 41 10.51 -4.93 -2.35
CA SER A 41 9.29 -4.57 -1.66
C SER A 41 9.31 -3.10 -1.29
N TYR A 42 8.13 -2.49 -1.26
CA TYR A 42 7.96 -1.07 -1.03
C TYR A 42 6.77 -0.83 -0.10
N PHE A 43 6.92 0.08 0.85
CA PHE A 43 5.77 0.61 1.58
C PHE A 43 5.07 1.70 0.77
N LEU A 44 3.77 1.89 1.00
CA LEU A 44 3.10 3.13 0.58
C LEU A 44 3.62 4.28 1.45
N VAL A 45 4.01 5.38 0.82
CA VAL A 45 4.52 6.57 1.52
C VAL A 45 3.79 7.82 1.05
N ASP A 46 3.74 8.83 1.91
CA ASP A 46 3.20 10.13 1.62
C ASP A 46 4.18 11.00 0.78
N ASP A 47 3.85 12.29 0.62
CA ASP A 47 4.70 13.24 -0.11
C ASP A 47 5.98 13.63 0.66
N ASN A 48 6.05 13.36 1.97
CA ASN A 48 7.24 13.56 2.82
C ASN A 48 8.12 12.30 2.91
N GLU A 49 7.80 11.27 2.12
CA GLU A 49 8.44 9.95 2.17
C GLU A 49 8.24 9.18 3.48
N GLU A 50 7.26 9.56 4.29
CA GLU A 50 6.88 8.84 5.49
C GLU A 50 5.90 7.71 5.15
N VAL A 51 6.00 6.59 5.87
CA VAL A 51 5.10 5.44 5.66
C VAL A 51 3.68 5.86 6.01
N GLU A 52 2.77 5.69 5.07
CA GLU A 52 1.37 5.94 5.35
C GLU A 52 0.79 4.92 6.28
N SER A 53 0.10 5.42 7.29
CA SER A 53 -0.66 4.62 8.23
C SER A 53 -2.13 5.07 8.28
N PHE A 54 -3.02 4.10 8.46
CA PHE A 54 -4.46 4.30 8.41
C PHE A 54 -5.09 3.79 9.71
N GLY A 55 -5.82 4.63 10.42
CA GLY A 55 -6.51 4.23 11.66
C GLY A 55 -7.69 3.29 11.42
N HIS A 56 -8.30 3.33 10.24
CA HIS A 56 -9.45 2.51 9.86
C HIS A 56 -9.19 1.77 8.56
N LEU A 57 -9.60 0.50 8.51
CA LEU A 57 -9.45 -0.33 7.32
C LEU A 57 -10.30 0.19 6.15
N ASP A 58 -11.45 0.79 6.43
CA ASP A 58 -12.34 1.34 5.40
C ASP A 58 -11.67 2.48 4.61
N ASP A 59 -10.95 3.37 5.31
CA ASP A 59 -10.18 4.46 4.70
C ASP A 59 -9.05 3.91 3.82
N LEU A 60 -8.36 2.88 4.31
CA LEU A 60 -7.31 2.19 3.56
C LEU A 60 -7.88 1.53 2.30
N ILE A 61 -9.04 0.86 2.37
CA ILE A 61 -9.68 0.23 1.21
C ILE A 61 -10.07 1.28 0.16
N ALA A 62 -10.59 2.44 0.61
CA ALA A 62 -10.92 3.54 -0.29
C ALA A 62 -9.67 4.05 -1.02
N GLU A 63 -8.55 4.19 -0.31
CA GLU A 63 -7.26 4.57 -0.89
C GLU A 63 -6.77 3.53 -1.91
N LEU A 64 -6.75 2.23 -1.56
CA LEU A 64 -6.31 1.17 -2.49
C LEU A 64 -7.14 1.14 -3.78
N ARG A 65 -8.45 1.41 -3.67
CA ARG A 65 -9.36 1.50 -4.82
C ARG A 65 -9.02 2.70 -5.71
N ASP A 66 -8.75 3.87 -5.13
CA ASP A 66 -8.34 5.06 -5.88
C ASP A 66 -6.98 4.89 -6.56
N LEU A 67 -6.10 4.07 -5.98
CA LEU A 67 -4.82 3.65 -6.57
C LEU A 67 -4.98 2.64 -7.73
N GLY A 68 -6.19 2.10 -7.95
CA GLY A 68 -6.47 1.10 -8.99
C GLY A 68 -6.06 -0.33 -8.62
N LEU A 69 -5.73 -0.58 -7.36
CA LEU A 69 -5.32 -1.90 -6.88
C LEU A 69 -6.55 -2.80 -6.79
N LYS A 70 -6.45 -4.00 -7.39
CA LYS A 70 -7.59 -4.92 -7.52
C LYS A 70 -7.71 -5.90 -6.35
N THR A 71 -6.60 -6.23 -5.72
CA THR A 71 -6.50 -7.26 -4.68
C THR A 71 -5.56 -6.78 -3.59
N ALA A 72 -5.91 -7.07 -2.34
CA ALA A 72 -5.03 -6.88 -1.19
C ALA A 72 -5.25 -8.00 -0.17
N GLU A 73 -4.17 -8.48 0.42
CA GLU A 73 -4.18 -9.50 1.47
C GLU A 73 -3.97 -8.84 2.83
N ILE A 74 -4.82 -9.16 3.81
CA ILE A 74 -4.68 -8.65 5.17
C ILE A 74 -3.97 -9.72 6.01
N HIS A 75 -2.88 -9.33 6.67
CA HIS A 75 -2.17 -10.18 7.61
C HIS A 75 -2.31 -9.62 9.03
N PHE A 76 -2.59 -10.52 9.97
CA PHE A 76 -2.73 -10.25 11.39
C PHE A 76 -1.51 -10.76 12.15
#